data_AF-A0A349PT55-F1
#
_entry.id   AF-A0A349PT55-F1
#
_cell.length_a   1.000
_cell.length_b   1.000
_cell.length_c   1.000
_cell.angle_alpha   90.00
_cell.angle_beta   90.00
_cell.angle_gamma   90.00
#
_symmetry.space_group_name_H-M   'P 1'
#
loop_
_entity.id
_entity.type
_entity.pdbx_description
1 polymer ?
#
loop_
_entity_poly.entity_id
_entity_poly.type
_entity_poly.pdbx_seq_one_letter_code
_entity_poly.pdbx_strand_id
1 'polypeptide(L)'
;MAAISQQLADITVLSIVVRILLSTFCAGTLGFERERHNQAAGFRTYIIVSDASALVMMTNIFVAGIGETDLVRMSASVITGLGFLGAGT
;
A
#
# COMPACT_ATOMS: atom_id res chain seq x y z
N MET A 1 5.62 0.76 -25.99
CA MET A 1 5.14 1.45 -24.77
C MET A 1 3.78 0.94 -24.30
N ALA A 2 2.78 0.77 -25.18
CA ALA A 2 1.43 0.31 -24.79
C ALA A 2 1.38 -1.05 -24.05
N ALA A 3 2.24 -2.00 -24.43
CA ALA A 3 2.28 -3.31 -23.76
C ALA A 3 2.77 -3.24 -22.30
N ILE A 4 3.70 -2.33 -22.00
CA ILE A 4 4.22 -2.15 -20.63
C ILE A 4 3.17 -1.47 -19.76
N SER A 5 2.48 -0.45 -20.29
CA SER A 5 1.39 0.21 -19.56
C SER A 5 0.22 -0.74 -19.30
N GLN A 6 -0.11 -1.63 -20.26
CA GLN A 6 -1.16 -2.63 -20.07
C GLN A 6 -0.76 -3.65 -18.98
N GLN A 7 0.48 -4.15 -19.00
CA GLN A 7 0.98 -5.07 -17.96
C GLN A 7 1.03 -4.43 -16.56
N LEU A 8 1.24 -3.11 -16.47
CA LEU A 8 1.21 -2.39 -15.20
C LEU A 8 -0.23 -2.12 -14.72
N ALA A 9 -1.18 -2.00 -15.65
CA ALA A 9 -2.61 -1.88 -15.33
C ALA A 9 -3.17 -3.19 -14.78
N ASP A 10 -2.81 -4.31 -15.40
CA ASP A 10 -3.22 -5.64 -14.97
C ASP A 10 -2.48 -6.09 -13.69
N ILE A 11 -3.14 -6.96 -12.92
CA ILE A 11 -2.55 -7.60 -11.73
C ILE A 11 -1.65 -8.75 -12.20
N THR A 12 -0.49 -8.40 -12.75
CA THR A 12 0.58 -9.34 -13.10
C THR A 12 1.64 -9.36 -12.00
N VAL A 13 2.39 -10.47 -11.85
CA VAL A 13 3.50 -10.59 -10.89
C VAL A 13 4.47 -9.40 -10.99
N LEU A 14 4.80 -8.98 -12.21
CA LEU A 14 5.66 -7.81 -12.44
C LEU A 14 5.05 -6.52 -11.86
N SER A 15 3.76 -6.27 -12.10
CA SER A 15 3.03 -5.10 -11.59
C SER A 15 3.00 -5.10 -10.06
N ILE A 16 2.75 -6.26 -9.43
CA ILE A 16 2.75 -6.41 -7.98
C ILE A 16 4.13 -6.08 -7.41
N VAL A 17 5.20 -6.66 -7.95
CA VAL A 17 6.58 -6.40 -7.49
C VAL A 17 6.93 -4.93 -7.64
N VAL A 18 6.62 -4.31 -8.77
CA VAL A 18 6.88 -2.87 -9.00
C VAL A 18 6.11 -2.00 -8.02
N ARG A 19 4.82 -2.29 -7.78
CA ARG A 19 3.99 -1.54 -6.83
C ARG A 19 4.52 -1.65 -5.41
N ILE A 20 4.90 -2.85 -4.97
CA ILE A 20 5.49 -3.06 -3.63
C ILE A 20 6.82 -2.31 -3.54
N LEU A 21 7.73 -2.46 -4.49
CA LEU A 21 9.02 -1.75 -4.46
C LEU A 21 8.86 -0.23 -4.40
N LEU A 22 7.94 0.34 -5.18
CA LEU A 22 7.64 1.77 -5.13
C LEU A 22 7.01 2.17 -3.78
N SER A 23 6.09 1.36 -3.27
CA SER A 23 5.45 1.57 -1.97
C SER A 23 6.49 1.58 -0.84
N THR A 24 7.33 0.54 -0.79
CA THR A 24 8.44 0.40 0.16
C THR A 24 9.42 1.56 0.05
N PHE A 25 9.78 2.00 -1.17
CA PHE A 25 10.69 3.12 -1.36
C PHE A 25 10.11 4.43 -0.82
N CYS A 26 8.86 4.77 -1.18
CA CYS A 26 8.19 5.96 -0.70
C CYS A 26 7.93 5.94 0.82
N ALA A 27 7.52 4.79 1.36
CA ALA A 27 7.31 4.63 2.79
C ALA A 27 8.63 4.63 3.58
N GLY A 28 9.69 4.08 2.98
CA GLY A 28 11.02 4.06 3.55
C GLY A 28 11.62 5.45 3.70
N THR A 29 11.48 6.32 2.69
CA THR A 29 11.96 7.72 2.80
C THR A 29 11.23 8.48 3.91
N LEU A 30 9.90 8.36 3.98
CA LEU A 30 9.08 8.94 5.05
C LEU A 30 9.42 8.37 6.43
N GLY A 31 9.51 7.05 6.54
CA GLY A 31 9.79 6.36 7.78
C GLY A 31 11.20 6.66 8.30
N PHE A 32 12.18 6.83 7.41
CA PHE A 32 13.54 7.21 7.78
C PHE A 32 13.60 8.63 8.37
N GLU A 33 12.90 9.57 7.74
CA GLU A 33 12.80 10.93 8.28
C GLU A 33 12.15 10.93 9.67
N ARG A 34 11.08 10.16 9.86
CA ARG A 34 10.38 10.08 11.15
C ARG A 34 11.21 9.43 12.25
N GLU A 35 11.94 8.36 11.93
CA GLU A 35 12.85 7.70 12.87
C GLU A 35 13.97 8.66 13.31
N ARG A 36 14.50 9.46 12.38
CA ARG A 36 15.50 10.49 12.70
C ARG A 36 14.96 11.57 13.63
N HIS A 37 13.66 11.87 13.58
CA HIS A 37 13.00 12.81 14.47
C HIS A 37 12.49 12.17 15.78
N ASN A 38 12.93 10.94 16.11
CA ASN A 38 12.53 10.19 17.31
C ASN A 38 11.01 10.05 17.48
N GLN A 39 10.29 9.92 16.37
CA GLN A 39 8.85 9.65 16.39
C GLN A 39 8.60 8.19 16.79
N ALA A 40 7.48 7.90 17.46
CA ALA A 40 7.16 6.54 17.94
C ALA A 40 7.00 5.52 16.79
N ALA A 41 6.55 5.97 15.61
CA ALA A 41 6.51 5.17 14.38
C ALA A 41 7.68 5.55 13.46
N GLY A 42 8.65 4.63 13.32
CA GLY A 42 9.86 4.79 12.51
C GLY A 42 9.83 4.02 11.18
N PHE A 43 11.02 3.72 10.64
CA PHE A 43 11.20 3.16 9.30
C PHE A 43 10.48 1.83 9.07
N ARG A 44 10.65 0.88 10.01
CA ARG A 44 10.07 -0.47 9.89
C ARG A 44 8.54 -0.43 9.88
N THR A 45 7.94 0.43 10.71
CA THR A 45 6.48 0.54 10.82
C THR A 45 5.87 1.07 9.52
N TYR A 46 6.45 2.13 8.95
CA TYR A 46 5.94 2.71 7.70
C TYR A 46 6.04 1.75 6.52
N ILE A 47 7.14 1.01 6.40
CA ILE A 47 7.30 0.02 5.33
C ILE A 47 6.24 -1.09 5.43
N ILE A 48 6.11 -1.73 6.59
CA ILE A 48 5.18 -2.86 6.78
C ILE A 48 3.74 -2.42 6.51
N VAL A 49 3.35 -1.26 7.03
CA VAL A 49 1.98 -0.74 6.90
C VAL A 49 1.68 -0.34 5.46
N SER A 50 2.64 0.27 4.77
CA SER A 50 2.51 0.66 3.37
C SER A 50 2.35 -0.56 2.47
N ASP A 51 3.22 -1.57 2.64
CA ASP A 51 3.18 -2.80 1.85
C ASP A 51 1.89 -3.58 2.11
N ALA A 52 1.44 -3.68 3.37
CA ALA A 52 0.16 -4.30 3.72
C ALA A 52 -1.02 -3.58 3.05
N SER A 53 -1.02 -2.25 3.07
CA SER A 53 -2.06 -1.42 2.43
C SER A 53 -2.10 -1.65 0.92
N ALA A 54 -0.93 -1.70 0.27
CA ALA A 54 -0.82 -1.96 -1.16
C ALA A 54 -1.35 -3.35 -1.54
N LEU A 55 -1.02 -4.38 -0.75
CA LEU A 55 -1.51 -5.75 -0.93
C LEU A 55 -3.03 -5.84 -0.79
N VAL A 56 -3.60 -5.18 0.22
CA VAL A 56 -5.06 -5.16 0.44
C VAL A 56 -5.75 -4.47 -0.74
N MET A 57 -5.21 -3.36 -1.25
CA MET A 57 -5.80 -2.65 -2.38
C MET A 57 -5.72 -3.43 -3.69
N MET A 58 -4.61 -4.15 -3.93
CA MET A 58 -4.51 -5.06 -5.08
C MET A 58 -5.51 -6.22 -4.97
N THR A 59 -5.67 -6.79 -3.78
CA THR A 59 -6.67 -7.84 -3.51
C THR A 59 -8.09 -7.32 -3.75
N ASN A 60 -8.38 -6.09 -3.33
CA ASN A 60 -9.69 -5.47 -3.52
C ASN A 60 -10.04 -5.34 -5.02
N ILE A 61 -9.09 -4.87 -5.83
CA ILE A 61 -9.26 -4.78 -7.30
C ILE A 61 -9.45 -6.17 -7.90
N PHE A 62 -8.69 -7.18 -7.43
CA PHE A 62 -8.82 -8.56 -7.90
C PHE A 62 -10.21 -9.14 -7.62
N VAL A 63 -10.71 -8.98 -6.38
CA VAL A 63 -12.04 -9.48 -5.98
C VAL A 63 -13.16 -8.78 -6.73
N ALA A 64 -13.04 -7.46 -6.94
CA ALA A 64 -14.00 -6.69 -7.74
C ALA A 64 -14.09 -7.15 -9.21
N GLY A 65 -13.03 -7.78 -9.74
CA GLY A 65 -13.04 -8.38 -11.07
C GLY A 65 -13.73 -9.75 -11.15
N ILE A 66 -13.99 -10.41 -10.01
CA ILE A 66 -14.57 -11.77 -9.94
C ILE A 66 -16.09 -11.72 -9.71
N GLY A 67 -16.61 -10.64 -9.11
CA GLY A 67 -18.04 -10.45 -8.89
C GLY A 67 -18.38 -9.04 -8.40
N GLU A 68 -19.65 -8.75 -8.19
CA GLU A 68 -20.08 -7.47 -7.62
C GLU A 68 -19.67 -7.41 -6.14
N THR A 69 -18.69 -6.56 -5.85
CA THR A 69 -18.21 -6.28 -4.49
C THR A 69 -17.98 -4.79 -4.33
N ASP A 70 -18.31 -4.26 -3.15
CA ASP A 70 -18.04 -2.87 -2.79
C ASP A 70 -16.53 -2.62 -2.62
N LEU A 71 -15.91 -2.03 -3.63
CA LEU A 71 -14.51 -1.58 -3.60
C LEU A 71 -14.22 -0.61 -2.44
N VAL A 72 -15.24 0.08 -1.92
CA VAL A 72 -15.06 1.06 -0.84
C VAL A 72 -14.82 0.36 0.51
N ARG A 73 -15.35 -0.85 0.74
CA ARG A 73 -15.33 -1.49 2.07
C ARG A 73 -13.93 -1.91 2.52
N MET A 74 -13.18 -2.63 1.67
CA MET A 74 -11.80 -3.02 2.00
C MET A 74 -10.89 -1.79 2.11
N SER A 75 -11.04 -0.83 1.19
CA SER A 75 -10.30 0.43 1.22
C SER A 75 -10.52 1.21 2.53
N ALA A 76 -11.77 1.32 2.97
CA ALA A 76 -12.12 1.99 4.22
C ALA A 76 -11.50 1.31 5.44
N SER A 77 -11.43 -0.02 5.48
CA SER A 77 -10.81 -0.74 6.61
C SER A 77 -9.32 -0.42 6.78
N VAL A 78 -8.60 -0.26 5.68
CA VAL A 78 -7.17 0.12 5.69
C VAL A 78 -7.00 1.55 6.19
N ILE A 79 -7.83 2.49 5.73
CA ILE A 79 -7.79 3.89 6.17
C ILE A 79 -8.11 3.99 7.67
N THR A 80 -9.12 3.26 8.14
CA THR A 80 -9.47 3.19 9.56
C THR A 80 -8.32 2.62 10.39
N GLY A 81 -7.66 1.56 9.92
CA GLY A 81 -6.50 0.97 10.59
C GLY A 81 -5.28 1.91 10.62
N LEU A 82 -5.03 2.64 9.53
CA LEU A 82 -3.99 3.67 9.44
C LEU A 82 -4.26 4.85 10.38
N GLY A 83 -5.52 5.23 10.59
CA GLY A 83 -5.91 6.29 11.51
C GLY A 83 -5.40 6.06 12.94
N PHE A 84 -5.31 4.80 13.37
CA PHE A 84 -4.74 4.44 14.68
C PHE A 84 -3.23 4.65 14.77
N LEU A 85 -2.48 4.49 13.66
CA LEU A 85 -1.05 4.78 13.61
C LEU A 85 -0.78 6.30 13.64
N GLY A 86 -1.69 7.11 13.09
CA GLY A 86 -1.62 8.57 13.13
C GLY A 86 -2.03 9.18 14.48
N ALA A 87 -2.83 8.47 15.29
CA ALA A 87 -3.25 8.95 16.62
C ALA A 87 -2.19 8.72 17.73
N GLY A 88 -1.08 8.06 17.40
CA GLY A 88 -0.06 7.59 18.34
C GLY A 88 1.31 8.26 18.22
N THR A 89 1.36 9.56 17.93
CA THR A 89 2.50 10.48 18.19
C THR A 89 2.02 11.92 18.21
#